data_AF-A0A7R7W8S2-F1
#
_entry.id   AF-A0A7R7W8S2-F1
#
_cell.length_a   1.000
_cell.length_b   1.000
_cell.length_c   1.000
_cell.angle_alpha   90.00
_cell.angle_beta   90.00
_cell.angle_gamma   90.00
#
_symmetry.space_group_name_H-M   'P 1'
#
loop_
_entity.id
_entity.type
_entity.pdbx_description
1 polymer ?
#
loop_
_entity_poly.entity_id
_entity_poly.type
_entity_poly.pdbx_seq_one_letter_code
_entity_poly.pdbx_strand_id
1 'polypeptide(L)'
;MIKIVHLVGGLDTFSDVDAPIIYSANFMRAAARGSAPPLPITMAWKARVLESLYSLTATDDVLHASSIGFRFFNSPWSQAILPSLRSIIKLFRKTSHYMCNTGPVEEAPVLNDWLVYTAQQLLLIAPVCMPSNLQECLRLSVLLFAAVQVWGFQGLLFLNQPVLAFHCRLETALLSIQRMAPDLAFWMLFTGGIAAMGHYSRGWFVDRLASVAGQLCLTTWDSARTLLEQFLFFSRPTDTRAEILWREVERQQALLPGP
;
A
#
# COMPACT_ATOMS: atom_id res chain seq x y z
N MET A 1 23.34 -4.47 -11.05
CA MET A 1 22.01 -4.52 -11.69
C MET A 1 22.02 -3.89 -13.09
N ILE A 2 22.08 -2.56 -13.28
CA ILE A 2 22.05 -1.94 -14.64
C ILE A 2 23.13 -2.52 -15.57
N LYS A 3 24.37 -2.64 -15.08
CA LYS A 3 25.47 -3.27 -15.84
C LYS A 3 25.18 -4.72 -16.23
N ILE A 4 24.50 -5.49 -15.37
CA ILE A 4 24.15 -6.90 -15.63
C ILE A 4 23.09 -6.95 -16.74
N VAL A 5 22.04 -6.13 -16.65
CA VAL A 5 21.00 -6.04 -17.69
C VAL A 5 21.61 -5.70 -19.06
N HIS A 6 22.53 -4.73 -19.10
CA HIS A 6 23.22 -4.38 -20.34
C HIS A 6 24.11 -5.52 -20.87
N LEU A 7 24.81 -6.24 -19.99
CA LEU A 7 25.69 -7.35 -20.39
C LEU A 7 24.92 -8.56 -20.95
N VAL A 8 23.68 -8.79 -20.47
CA VAL A 8 22.84 -9.91 -20.92
C VAL A 8 22.01 -9.54 -22.17
N GLY A 9 22.07 -8.28 -22.63
CA GLY A 9 21.44 -7.84 -23.88
C GLY A 9 20.05 -7.21 -23.71
N GLY A 10 19.62 -6.95 -22.49
CA GLY A 10 18.35 -6.28 -22.21
C GLY A 10 17.60 -6.87 -21.03
N LEU A 11 16.38 -6.37 -20.79
CA LEU A 11 15.48 -6.91 -19.77
C LEU A 11 14.66 -8.09 -20.29
N ASP A 12 14.37 -8.12 -21.60
CA ASP A 12 13.57 -9.16 -22.23
C ASP A 12 14.33 -10.49 -22.42
N THR A 13 15.63 -10.50 -22.16
CA THR A 13 16.49 -11.68 -22.25
C THR A 13 16.45 -12.54 -20.98
N PHE A 14 15.91 -12.00 -19.87
CA PHE A 14 15.77 -12.75 -18.63
C PHE A 14 14.59 -13.72 -18.70
N SER A 15 14.74 -14.87 -18.05
CA SER A 15 13.67 -15.86 -17.94
C SER A 15 12.47 -15.31 -17.15
N ASP A 16 11.31 -15.96 -17.26
CA ASP A 16 10.13 -15.61 -16.48
C ASP A 16 10.35 -15.79 -14.96
N VAL A 17 11.38 -16.53 -14.54
CA VAL A 17 11.76 -16.68 -13.13
C VAL A 17 12.69 -15.55 -12.67
N ASP A 18 13.55 -15.05 -13.55
CA ASP A 18 14.58 -14.06 -13.21
C ASP A 18 14.09 -12.61 -13.32
N ALA A 19 13.24 -12.32 -14.31
CA ALA A 19 12.71 -10.98 -14.53
C ALA A 19 12.02 -10.38 -13.28
N PRO A 20 11.18 -11.12 -12.53
CA PRO A 20 10.52 -10.62 -11.33
C PRO A 20 11.51 -10.24 -10.22
N ILE A 21 12.61 -11.00 -10.09
CA ILE A 21 13.68 -10.74 -9.12
C ILE A 21 14.37 -9.40 -9.45
N ILE A 22 14.68 -9.18 -10.74
CA ILE A 22 15.29 -7.93 -11.20
C ILE A 22 14.36 -6.75 -10.97
N TYR A 23 13.09 -6.89 -11.31
CA TYR A 23 12.11 -5.82 -11.09
C TYR A 23 11.83 -5.57 -9.60
N SER A 24 11.89 -6.60 -8.76
CA SER A 24 11.82 -6.45 -7.29
C SER A 24 13.02 -5.67 -6.76
N ALA A 25 14.23 -6.01 -7.20
CA ALA A 25 15.45 -5.27 -6.84
C ALA A 25 15.43 -3.82 -7.36
N ASN A 26 14.89 -3.61 -8.56
CA ASN A 26 14.68 -2.28 -9.14
C ASN A 26 13.73 -1.43 -8.28
N PHE A 27 12.61 -2.02 -7.86
CA PHE A 27 11.65 -1.42 -6.95
C PHE A 27 12.28 -1.09 -5.59
N MET A 28 12.91 -2.07 -4.92
CA MET A 28 13.49 -1.88 -3.59
C MET A 28 14.55 -0.78 -3.58
N ARG A 29 15.40 -0.74 -4.62
CA ARG A 29 16.42 0.32 -4.77
C ARG A 29 15.78 1.70 -4.91
N ALA A 30 14.71 1.80 -5.69
CA ALA A 30 14.01 3.05 -5.95
C ALA A 30 13.27 3.55 -4.71
N ALA A 31 12.56 2.65 -4.01
CA ALA A 31 11.92 2.91 -2.73
C ALA A 31 12.92 3.39 -1.67
N ALA A 32 14.06 2.68 -1.53
CA ALA A 32 15.13 3.05 -0.59
C ALA A 32 15.67 4.47 -0.80
N ARG A 33 15.63 4.96 -2.04
CA ARG A 33 16.18 6.26 -2.44
C ARG A 33 15.11 7.34 -2.61
N GLY A 34 13.83 7.01 -2.45
CA GLY A 34 12.73 7.91 -2.77
C GLY A 34 12.76 8.41 -4.22
N SER A 35 13.26 7.58 -5.16
CA SER A 35 13.46 7.96 -6.56
C SER A 35 12.59 7.14 -7.50
N ALA A 36 12.53 7.55 -8.77
CA ALA A 36 11.96 6.70 -9.82
C ALA A 36 12.78 5.40 -9.99
N PRO A 37 12.15 4.30 -10.45
CA PRO A 37 12.86 3.07 -10.79
C PRO A 37 13.89 3.31 -11.90
N PRO A 38 15.16 2.92 -11.72
CA PRO A 38 16.22 3.20 -12.69
C PRO A 38 16.14 2.34 -13.96
N LEU A 39 15.48 1.18 -13.90
CA LEU A 39 15.19 0.36 -15.07
C LEU A 39 13.73 0.56 -15.50
N PRO A 40 13.46 0.74 -16.81
CA PRO A 40 12.11 0.85 -17.33
C PRO A 40 11.39 -0.50 -17.28
N ILE A 41 10.07 -0.46 -17.30
CA ILE A 41 9.25 -1.64 -17.57
C ILE A 41 9.21 -1.89 -19.07
N THR A 42 9.62 -3.08 -19.51
CA THR A 42 9.51 -3.53 -20.90
C THR A 42 8.05 -3.74 -21.30
N MET A 43 7.71 -3.47 -22.57
CA MET A 43 6.36 -3.69 -23.09
C MET A 43 5.96 -5.17 -23.06
N ALA A 44 6.91 -6.08 -23.32
CA ALA A 44 6.66 -7.52 -23.27
C ALA A 44 6.24 -7.97 -21.87
N TRP A 45 7.04 -7.65 -20.85
CA TRP A 45 6.67 -7.97 -19.46
C TRP A 45 5.35 -7.32 -19.04
N LYS A 46 5.13 -6.03 -19.35
CA LYS A 46 3.87 -5.35 -19.07
C LYS A 46 2.66 -6.09 -19.67
N ALA A 47 2.74 -6.50 -20.93
CA ALA A 47 1.66 -7.20 -21.61
C ALA A 47 1.33 -8.52 -20.89
N ARG A 48 2.34 -9.33 -20.57
CA ARG A 48 2.18 -10.60 -19.85
C ARG A 48 1.55 -10.42 -18.46
N VAL A 49 2.04 -9.43 -17.71
CA VAL A 49 1.53 -9.10 -16.38
C VAL A 49 0.06 -8.69 -16.43
N LEU A 50 -0.32 -7.82 -17.37
CA LEU A 50 -1.69 -7.38 -17.50
C LEU A 50 -2.61 -8.50 -18.00
N GLU A 51 -2.18 -9.31 -18.95
CA GLU A 51 -2.94 -10.46 -19.44
C GLU A 51 -3.26 -11.46 -18.33
N SER A 52 -2.25 -11.85 -17.55
CA SER A 52 -2.44 -12.74 -16.39
C SER A 52 -3.32 -12.10 -15.31
N LEU A 53 -3.14 -10.80 -15.02
CA LEU A 53 -3.96 -10.09 -14.05
C LEU A 53 -5.43 -10.07 -14.46
N TYR A 54 -5.73 -9.73 -15.72
CA TYR A 54 -7.12 -9.65 -16.19
C TYR A 54 -7.78 -11.01 -16.37
N SER A 55 -7.02 -12.06 -16.68
CA SER A 55 -7.56 -13.42 -16.82
C SER A 55 -7.84 -14.09 -15.48
N LEU A 56 -7.04 -13.82 -14.44
CA LEU A 56 -7.12 -14.52 -13.16
C LEU A 56 -7.84 -13.74 -12.06
N THR A 57 -8.01 -12.41 -12.20
CA THR A 57 -8.68 -11.60 -11.17
C THR A 57 -10.14 -11.35 -11.48
N ALA A 58 -10.90 -11.06 -10.43
CA ALA A 58 -12.32 -10.75 -10.51
C ALA A 58 -12.61 -9.63 -11.52
N THR A 59 -13.73 -9.78 -12.23
CA THR A 59 -14.28 -8.74 -13.10
C THR A 59 -14.67 -7.51 -12.28
N ASP A 60 -14.86 -6.38 -12.97
CA ASP A 60 -15.24 -5.15 -12.27
C ASP A 60 -16.58 -5.31 -11.53
N ASP A 61 -17.55 -6.04 -12.09
CA ASP A 61 -18.86 -6.28 -11.45
C ASP A 61 -18.73 -7.05 -10.13
N VAL A 62 -17.92 -8.11 -10.10
CA VAL A 62 -17.65 -8.88 -8.88
C VAL A 62 -16.95 -8.00 -7.83
N LEU A 63 -16.00 -7.16 -8.27
CA LEU A 63 -15.37 -6.20 -7.36
C LEU A 63 -16.36 -5.17 -6.84
N HIS A 64 -17.37 -4.75 -7.61
CA HIS A 64 -18.38 -3.80 -7.12
C HIS A 64 -19.22 -4.39 -5.98
N ALA A 65 -19.45 -5.71 -6.00
CA ALA A 65 -20.11 -6.42 -4.91
C ALA A 65 -19.19 -6.68 -3.69
N SER A 66 -17.87 -6.56 -3.84
CA SER A 66 -16.90 -6.77 -2.76
C SER A 66 -16.67 -5.51 -1.92
N SER A 67 -16.56 -5.70 -0.61
CA SER A 67 -16.14 -4.65 0.33
C SER A 67 -14.70 -4.20 0.10
N ILE A 68 -13.82 -5.07 -0.41
CA ILE A 68 -12.39 -4.78 -0.58
C ILE A 68 -12.22 -3.58 -1.51
N GLY A 69 -11.53 -2.56 -1.01
CA GLY A 69 -11.21 -1.32 -1.72
C GLY A 69 -12.42 -0.41 -1.99
N PHE A 70 -13.61 -0.77 -1.52
CA PHE A 70 -14.87 -0.08 -1.82
C PHE A 70 -14.79 1.43 -1.56
N ARG A 71 -14.22 1.86 -0.43
CA ARG A 71 -14.16 3.28 -0.04
C ARG A 71 -13.33 4.14 -0.99
N PHE A 72 -12.29 3.59 -1.60
CA PHE A 72 -11.49 4.32 -2.59
C PHE A 72 -12.26 4.71 -3.85
N PHE A 73 -13.42 4.08 -4.11
CA PHE A 73 -14.20 4.33 -5.31
C PHE A 73 -15.57 4.94 -5.04
N ASN A 74 -16.09 4.79 -3.81
CA ASN A 74 -17.48 5.13 -3.46
C ASN A 74 -17.59 6.20 -2.36
N SER A 75 -16.51 6.53 -1.64
CA SER A 75 -16.58 7.61 -0.64
C SER A 75 -16.66 8.99 -1.30
N PRO A 76 -17.26 10.01 -0.65
CA PRO A 76 -17.36 11.36 -1.23
C PRO A 76 -16.00 11.97 -1.61
N TRP A 77 -14.97 11.72 -0.80
CA TRP A 77 -13.60 12.17 -1.05
C TRP A 77 -12.90 11.44 -2.22
N SER A 78 -13.45 10.32 -2.71
CA SER A 78 -12.83 9.51 -3.76
C SER A 78 -12.73 10.23 -5.11
N GLN A 79 -13.58 11.23 -5.34
CA GLN A 79 -13.56 12.07 -6.54
C GLN A 79 -12.31 12.96 -6.59
N ALA A 80 -11.69 13.24 -5.43
CA ALA A 80 -10.48 14.03 -5.35
C ALA A 80 -9.23 13.23 -5.79
N ILE A 81 -9.29 11.90 -5.86
CA ILE A 81 -8.13 11.05 -6.21
C ILE A 81 -7.75 11.26 -7.68
N LEU A 82 -6.46 11.48 -7.94
CA LEU A 82 -5.98 11.61 -9.32
C LEU A 82 -6.29 10.36 -10.16
N PRO A 83 -6.66 10.51 -11.45
CA PRO A 83 -6.99 9.37 -12.31
C PRO A 83 -5.88 8.31 -12.41
N SER A 84 -4.61 8.73 -12.44
CA SER A 84 -3.45 7.84 -12.46
C SER A 84 -3.36 7.00 -11.18
N LEU A 85 -3.45 7.64 -10.02
CA LEU A 85 -3.42 6.97 -8.72
C LEU A 85 -4.65 6.07 -8.52
N ARG A 86 -5.84 6.52 -8.94
CA ARG A 86 -7.08 5.73 -8.93
C ARG A 86 -6.94 4.44 -9.74
N SER A 87 -6.29 4.52 -10.90
CA SER A 87 -6.02 3.35 -11.75
C SER A 87 -5.07 2.36 -11.08
N ILE A 88 -4.03 2.85 -10.39
CA ILE A 88 -3.09 1.99 -9.64
C ILE A 88 -3.78 1.35 -8.43
N ILE A 89 -4.61 2.10 -7.69
CA ILE A 89 -5.40 1.56 -6.57
C ILE A 89 -6.35 0.46 -7.08
N LYS A 90 -6.90 0.59 -8.29
CA LYS A 90 -7.74 -0.45 -8.91
C LYS A 90 -6.96 -1.75 -9.16
N LEU A 91 -5.69 -1.67 -9.57
CA LEU A 91 -4.82 -2.83 -9.72
C LEU A 91 -4.50 -3.50 -8.37
N PHE A 92 -4.20 -2.71 -7.34
CA PHE A 92 -4.02 -3.23 -5.97
C PHE A 92 -5.30 -3.86 -5.42
N ARG A 93 -6.47 -3.28 -5.73
CA ARG A 93 -7.78 -3.83 -5.35
C ARG A 93 -7.99 -5.23 -5.95
N LYS A 94 -7.73 -5.38 -7.25
CA LYS A 94 -7.80 -6.69 -7.95
C LYS A 94 -6.89 -7.71 -7.28
N THR A 95 -5.66 -7.31 -6.98
CA THR A 95 -4.67 -8.19 -6.35
C THR A 95 -5.09 -8.58 -4.93
N SER A 96 -5.51 -7.62 -4.11
CA SER A 96 -5.95 -7.87 -2.73
C SER A 96 -7.19 -8.76 -2.70
N HIS A 97 -8.15 -8.53 -3.61
CA HIS A 97 -9.34 -9.39 -3.75
C HIS A 97 -8.99 -10.82 -4.14
N TYR A 98 -8.04 -11.00 -5.06
CA TYR A 98 -7.55 -12.33 -5.43
C TYR A 98 -6.97 -13.03 -4.20
N MET A 99 -6.05 -12.38 -3.48
CA MET A 99 -5.41 -12.93 -2.28
C MET A 99 -6.39 -13.31 -1.16
N CYS A 100 -7.47 -12.53 -0.99
CA CYS A 100 -8.51 -12.87 -0.01
C CYS A 100 -9.26 -14.17 -0.34
N ASN A 101 -9.54 -14.40 -1.63
CA ASN A 101 -10.44 -15.48 -2.05
C ASN A 101 -9.70 -16.78 -2.38
N THR A 102 -8.45 -16.71 -2.83
CA THR A 102 -7.65 -17.91 -3.14
C THR A 102 -6.83 -18.40 -1.95
N GLY A 103 -6.80 -17.65 -0.84
CA GLY A 103 -6.01 -17.95 0.34
C GLY A 103 -4.50 -17.69 0.13
N PRO A 104 -3.63 -18.07 1.08
CA PRO A 104 -2.19 -18.06 0.88
C PRO A 104 -1.83 -19.19 -0.11
N VAL A 105 -2.14 -19.01 -1.39
CA VAL A 105 -1.58 -19.84 -2.45
C VAL A 105 -0.07 -19.76 -2.29
N GLU A 106 0.58 -20.91 -2.09
CA GLU A 106 2.04 -21.02 -2.16
C GLU A 106 2.53 -20.19 -3.34
N GLU A 107 3.18 -19.08 -3.00
CA GLU A 107 3.84 -18.09 -3.85
C GLU A 107 3.65 -18.31 -5.36
N ALA A 108 2.45 -18.05 -5.88
CA ALA A 108 2.26 -18.07 -7.33
C ALA A 108 3.19 -16.99 -7.91
N PRO A 109 4.17 -17.31 -8.77
CA PRO A 109 5.10 -16.34 -9.33
C PRO A 109 4.38 -15.14 -9.98
N VAL A 110 3.20 -15.42 -10.53
CA VAL A 110 2.26 -14.47 -11.12
C VAL A 110 1.81 -13.38 -10.15
N LEU A 111 1.62 -13.70 -8.86
CA LEU A 111 1.24 -12.70 -7.85
C LEU A 111 2.36 -11.68 -7.63
N ASN A 112 3.61 -12.14 -7.52
CA ASN A 112 4.74 -11.25 -7.35
C ASN A 112 4.87 -10.28 -8.54
N ASP A 113 4.65 -10.77 -9.75
CA ASP A 113 4.67 -9.95 -10.96
C ASP A 113 3.67 -8.81 -10.94
N TRP A 114 2.42 -9.10 -10.57
CA TRP A 114 1.36 -8.10 -10.45
C TRP A 114 1.72 -7.00 -9.46
N LEU A 115 2.30 -7.40 -8.33
CA LEU A 115 2.65 -6.50 -7.24
C LEU A 115 3.84 -5.63 -7.59
N VAL A 116 4.89 -6.23 -8.15
CA VAL A 116 6.07 -5.51 -8.57
C VAL A 116 5.72 -4.51 -9.67
N TYR A 117 4.90 -4.93 -10.65
CA TYR A 117 4.42 -4.04 -11.69
C TYR A 117 3.63 -2.87 -11.10
N THR A 118 2.64 -3.15 -10.26
CA THR A 118 1.75 -2.12 -9.69
C THR A 118 2.52 -1.15 -8.80
N ALA A 119 3.46 -1.64 -7.98
CA ALA A 119 4.29 -0.79 -7.13
C ALA A 119 5.31 0.04 -7.93
N GLN A 120 5.84 -0.48 -9.04
CA GLN A 120 6.69 0.31 -9.93
C GLN A 120 5.89 1.43 -10.61
N GLN A 121 4.64 1.19 -11.04
CA GLN A 121 3.77 2.27 -11.54
C GLN A 121 3.59 3.38 -10.49
N LEU A 122 3.50 3.01 -9.21
CA LEU A 122 3.35 3.96 -8.11
C LEU A 122 4.61 4.81 -7.87
N LEU A 123 5.80 4.25 -8.09
CA LEU A 123 7.09 4.97 -8.02
C LEU A 123 7.37 5.80 -9.27
N LEU A 124 6.75 5.50 -10.41
CA LEU A 124 6.84 6.29 -11.64
C LEU A 124 6.00 7.59 -11.56
N ILE A 125 5.01 7.66 -10.67
CA ILE A 125 4.33 8.92 -10.36
C ILE A 125 5.33 9.81 -9.62
N ALA A 126 5.93 10.77 -10.33
CA ALA A 126 6.86 11.70 -9.74
C ALA A 126 6.18 12.54 -8.65
N PRO A 127 6.83 12.79 -7.48
CA PRO A 127 6.26 13.62 -6.42
C PRO A 127 5.88 15.03 -6.89
N VAL A 128 6.61 15.58 -7.87
CA VAL A 128 6.33 16.90 -8.48
C VAL A 128 5.01 16.91 -9.25
N CYS A 129 4.54 15.76 -9.70
CA CYS A 129 3.26 15.61 -10.39
C CYS A 129 2.07 15.50 -9.43
N MET A 130 2.29 15.52 -8.11
CA MET A 130 1.23 15.46 -7.10
C MET A 130 0.79 16.88 -6.70
N PRO A 131 -0.43 17.30 -7.08
CA PRO A 131 -0.87 18.68 -6.90
C PRO A 131 -1.26 19.00 -5.45
N SER A 132 -1.44 18.00 -4.59
CA SER A 132 -1.83 18.21 -3.19
C SER A 132 -1.18 17.20 -2.25
N ASN A 133 -1.02 17.61 -0.98
CA ASN A 133 -0.48 16.74 0.06
C ASN A 133 -1.32 15.47 0.26
N LEU A 134 -2.64 15.52 0.01
CA LEU A 134 -3.50 14.34 0.03
C LEU A 134 -3.03 13.28 -0.97
N GLN A 135 -2.76 13.68 -2.22
CA GLN A 135 -2.35 12.74 -3.26
C GLN A 135 -1.03 12.07 -2.91
N GLU A 136 -0.06 12.85 -2.42
CA GLU A 136 1.24 12.32 -2.04
C GLU A 136 1.16 11.42 -0.80
N CYS A 137 0.36 11.80 0.21
CA CYS A 137 0.08 10.94 1.36
C CYS A 137 -0.61 9.63 0.94
N LEU A 138 -1.55 9.70 0.00
CA LEU A 138 -2.23 8.51 -0.53
C LEU A 138 -1.28 7.63 -1.33
N ARG A 139 -0.43 8.22 -2.17
CA ARG A 139 0.58 7.48 -2.94
C ARG A 139 1.56 6.75 -2.02
N LEU A 140 2.08 7.44 -1.00
CA LEU A 140 3.01 6.85 -0.04
C LEU A 140 2.34 5.79 0.85
N SER A 141 1.11 6.01 1.30
CA SER A 141 0.38 4.99 2.08
C SER A 141 0.09 3.74 1.25
N VAL A 142 -0.32 3.85 -0.02
CA VAL A 142 -0.48 2.69 -0.91
C VAL A 142 0.85 1.96 -1.13
N LEU A 143 1.97 2.69 -1.22
CA LEU A 143 3.31 2.11 -1.34
C LEU A 143 3.70 1.30 -0.09
N LEU A 144 3.49 1.90 1.09
CA LEU A 144 3.75 1.25 2.38
C LEU A 144 2.83 0.05 2.60
N PHE A 145 1.56 0.15 2.19
CA PHE A 145 0.62 -0.95 2.21
C PHE A 145 1.16 -2.14 1.38
N ALA A 146 1.56 -1.90 0.13
CA ALA A 146 2.15 -2.92 -0.73
C ALA A 146 3.40 -3.56 -0.09
N ALA A 147 4.30 -2.73 0.46
CA ALA A 147 5.50 -3.20 1.15
C ALA A 147 5.20 -4.13 2.32
N VAL A 148 4.26 -3.74 3.17
CA VAL A 148 4.01 -4.40 4.45
C VAL A 148 3.06 -5.60 4.29
N GLN A 149 1.89 -5.37 3.71
CA GLN A 149 0.79 -6.33 3.71
C GLN A 149 0.95 -7.39 2.63
N VAL A 150 1.66 -7.07 1.57
CA VAL A 150 1.76 -7.96 0.43
C VAL A 150 3.08 -8.72 0.45
N TRP A 151 4.21 -8.01 0.55
CA TRP A 151 5.53 -8.64 0.56
C TRP A 151 6.08 -8.99 1.95
N GLY A 152 5.41 -8.55 3.02
CA GLY A 152 5.89 -8.86 4.37
C GLY A 152 7.16 -8.08 4.79
N PHE A 153 7.61 -7.10 3.99
CA PHE A 153 8.89 -6.40 4.12
C PHE A 153 8.97 -5.37 5.26
N GLN A 154 8.13 -5.47 6.29
CA GLN A 154 8.13 -4.53 7.39
C GLN A 154 9.49 -4.47 8.11
N GLY A 155 9.86 -3.29 8.63
CA GLY A 155 11.12 -3.12 9.36
C GLY A 155 12.40 -3.28 8.51
N LEU A 156 12.28 -3.53 7.21
CA LEU A 156 13.43 -3.57 6.31
C LEU A 156 13.95 -2.14 6.04
N LEU A 157 15.28 -2.00 6.02
CA LEU A 157 15.96 -0.72 5.91
C LEU A 157 15.53 0.14 4.71
N PHE A 158 15.07 -0.50 3.63
CA PHE A 158 14.61 0.23 2.45
C PHE A 158 13.28 0.98 2.65
N LEU A 159 12.52 0.66 3.70
CA LEU A 159 11.28 1.35 4.05
C LEU A 159 11.50 2.60 4.92
N ASN A 160 12.69 2.79 5.50
CA ASN A 160 12.95 3.94 6.37
C ASN A 160 12.69 5.28 5.67
N GLN A 161 13.17 5.44 4.43
CA GLN A 161 12.96 6.67 3.66
C GLN A 161 11.48 6.88 3.27
N PRO A 162 10.77 5.88 2.70
CA PRO A 162 9.33 5.98 2.49
C PRO A 162 8.51 6.28 3.75
N VAL A 163 8.81 5.63 4.88
CA VAL A 163 8.12 5.85 6.16
C VAL A 163 8.37 7.27 6.68
N LEU A 164 9.61 7.75 6.61
CA LEU A 164 9.95 9.12 6.99
C LEU A 164 9.27 10.15 6.10
N ALA A 165 9.36 9.99 4.78
CA ALA A 165 8.68 10.88 3.84
C ALA A 165 7.17 10.90 4.07
N PHE A 166 6.57 9.73 4.33
CA PHE A 166 5.15 9.63 4.64
C PHE A 166 4.81 10.33 5.96
N HIS A 167 5.58 10.11 7.01
CA HIS A 167 5.41 10.75 8.30
C HIS A 167 5.42 12.27 8.19
N CYS A 168 6.47 12.86 7.61
CA CYS A 168 6.57 14.31 7.46
C CYS A 168 5.42 14.91 6.63
N ARG A 169 5.03 14.25 5.53
CA ARG A 169 3.94 14.74 4.68
C ARG A 169 2.59 14.64 5.38
N LEU A 170 2.31 13.48 5.98
CA LEU A 170 1.05 13.24 6.66
C LEU A 170 0.92 14.17 7.86
N GLU A 171 1.98 14.41 8.63
CA GLU A 171 1.95 15.35 9.76
C GLU A 171 1.43 16.74 9.37
N THR A 172 1.91 17.28 8.25
CA THR A 172 1.45 18.60 7.77
C THR A 172 0.02 18.58 7.21
N ALA A 173 -0.44 17.44 6.71
CA ALA A 173 -1.71 17.32 5.98
C ALA A 173 -2.84 16.71 6.82
N LEU A 174 -2.51 16.06 7.94
CA LEU A 174 -3.38 15.15 8.66
C LEU A 174 -4.69 15.81 9.06
N LEU A 175 -4.62 17.02 9.62
CA LEU A 175 -5.80 17.75 10.08
C LEU A 175 -6.77 18.09 8.92
N SER A 176 -6.24 18.40 7.74
CA SER A 176 -7.07 18.64 6.55
C SER A 176 -7.70 17.34 6.03
N ILE A 177 -6.90 16.26 5.96
CA ILE A 177 -7.37 14.94 5.50
C ILE A 177 -8.41 14.38 6.48
N GLN A 178 -8.18 14.48 7.78
CA GLN A 178 -9.06 14.00 8.85
C GLN A 178 -10.42 14.71 8.84
N ARG A 179 -10.46 16.03 8.56
CA ARG A 179 -11.73 16.77 8.43
C ARG A 179 -12.53 16.35 7.20
N MET A 180 -11.85 16.09 6.09
CA MET A 180 -12.48 15.74 4.82
C MET A 180 -12.86 14.25 4.72
N ALA A 181 -12.01 13.38 5.27
CA ALA A 181 -12.01 11.94 5.05
C ALA A 181 -11.38 11.22 6.27
N PRO A 182 -12.06 11.20 7.43
CA PRO A 182 -11.52 10.61 8.66
C PRO A 182 -11.27 9.10 8.52
N ASP A 183 -12.09 8.40 7.74
CA ASP A 183 -11.91 6.98 7.39
C ASP A 183 -10.62 6.75 6.59
N LEU A 184 -10.32 7.64 5.65
CA LEU A 184 -9.07 7.58 4.88
C LEU A 184 -7.86 7.93 5.75
N ALA A 185 -7.97 8.95 6.60
CA ALA A 185 -6.93 9.30 7.56
C ALA A 185 -6.60 8.12 8.48
N PHE A 186 -7.63 7.42 8.96
CA PHE A 186 -7.49 6.21 9.75
C PHE A 186 -6.70 5.14 8.99
N TRP A 187 -7.10 4.82 7.76
CA TRP A 187 -6.40 3.82 6.94
C TRP A 187 -4.94 4.19 6.64
N MET A 188 -4.67 5.47 6.37
CA MET A 188 -3.33 6.01 6.14
C MET A 188 -2.45 5.86 7.40
N LEU A 189 -2.96 6.26 8.57
CA LEU A 189 -2.25 6.15 9.85
C LEU A 189 -2.02 4.69 10.23
N PHE A 190 -3.00 3.82 10.01
CA PHE A 190 -2.88 2.39 10.29
C PHE A 190 -1.77 1.75 9.45
N THR A 191 -1.77 2.04 8.15
CA THR A 191 -0.74 1.54 7.23
C THR A 191 0.65 2.07 7.58
N GLY A 192 0.79 3.37 7.85
CA GLY A 192 2.04 3.96 8.30
C GLY A 192 2.52 3.40 9.63
N GLY A 193 1.58 3.16 10.55
CA GLY A 193 1.81 2.51 11.82
C GLY A 193 2.51 1.18 11.60
N ILE A 194 1.90 0.24 10.87
CA ILE A 194 2.51 -1.08 10.64
C ILE A 194 3.88 -0.94 9.95
N ALA A 195 4.00 -0.07 8.95
CA ALA A 195 5.26 0.16 8.26
C ALA A 195 6.37 0.74 9.15
N ALA A 196 6.00 1.52 10.17
CA ALA A 196 6.91 2.14 11.12
C ALA A 196 7.35 1.19 12.25
N MET A 197 7.13 -0.12 12.16
CA MET A 197 7.65 -1.08 13.13
C MET A 197 9.19 -1.00 13.21
N GLY A 198 9.72 -0.73 14.41
CA GLY A 198 11.15 -0.48 14.62
C GLY A 198 11.65 0.91 14.16
N HIS A 199 10.76 1.79 13.69
CA HIS A 199 11.08 3.16 13.29
C HIS A 199 10.72 4.15 14.41
N TYR A 200 11.49 5.24 14.56
CA TYR A 200 11.30 6.22 15.63
C TYR A 200 9.94 6.93 15.57
N SER A 201 9.32 7.00 14.38
CA SER A 201 8.00 7.63 14.19
C SER A 201 6.82 6.75 14.62
N ARG A 202 7.05 5.50 15.09
CA ARG A 202 5.98 4.57 15.50
C ARG A 202 5.04 5.18 16.54
N GLY A 203 5.60 5.84 17.57
CA GLY A 203 4.81 6.46 18.63
C GLY A 203 3.86 7.55 18.11
N TRP A 204 4.31 8.36 17.15
CA TRP A 204 3.48 9.37 16.51
C TRP A 204 2.30 8.75 15.74
N PHE A 205 2.54 7.65 15.01
CA PHE A 205 1.47 6.95 14.30
C PHE A 205 0.43 6.38 15.27
N VAL A 206 0.87 5.75 16.37
CA VAL A 206 -0.02 5.18 17.39
C VAL A 206 -0.87 6.27 18.04
N ASP A 207 -0.25 7.39 18.44
CA ASP A 207 -0.95 8.51 19.08
C ASP A 207 -2.03 9.12 18.17
N ARG A 208 -1.66 9.45 16.92
CA ARG A 208 -2.62 10.00 15.95
C ARG A 208 -3.70 8.99 15.56
N LEU A 209 -3.34 7.72 15.43
CA LEU A 209 -4.29 6.65 15.11
C LEU A 209 -5.32 6.47 16.23
N ALA A 210 -4.91 6.53 17.51
CA ALA A 210 -5.82 6.48 18.64
C ALA A 210 -6.82 7.64 18.67
N SER A 211 -6.35 8.86 18.36
CA SER A 211 -7.22 10.04 18.24
C SER A 211 -8.26 9.89 17.12
N VAL A 212 -7.84 9.48 15.92
CA VAL A 212 -8.75 9.28 14.78
C VAL A 212 -9.70 8.10 15.02
N ALA A 213 -9.23 7.03 15.66
CA ALA A 213 -10.06 5.90 16.06
C ALA A 213 -11.17 6.34 17.03
N GLY A 214 -10.84 7.20 18.01
CA GLY A 214 -11.82 7.80 18.91
C GLY A 214 -12.86 8.64 18.17
N GLN A 215 -12.44 9.47 17.20
CA GLN A 215 -13.37 10.24 16.36
C GLN A 215 -14.34 9.36 15.55
N LEU A 216 -13.87 8.19 15.10
CA LEU A 216 -14.66 7.22 14.35
C LEU A 216 -15.44 6.24 15.24
N CYS A 217 -15.38 6.40 16.57
CA CYS A 217 -15.96 5.49 17.55
C CYS A 217 -15.50 4.03 17.40
N LEU A 218 -14.25 3.82 16.97
CA LEU A 218 -13.64 2.50 16.83
C LEU A 218 -12.99 2.11 18.16
N THR A 219 -13.68 1.24 18.91
CA THR A 219 -13.27 0.81 20.25
C THR A 219 -12.80 -0.64 20.30
N THR A 220 -13.03 -1.42 19.24
CA THR A 220 -12.67 -2.84 19.18
C THR A 220 -11.90 -3.17 17.91
N TRP A 221 -11.07 -4.22 17.97
CA TRP A 221 -10.35 -4.71 16.80
C TRP A 221 -11.29 -5.06 15.66
N ASP A 222 -12.44 -5.71 15.94
CA ASP A 222 -13.40 -6.12 14.91
C ASP A 222 -14.00 -4.92 14.17
N SER A 223 -14.31 -3.82 14.88
CA SER A 223 -14.81 -2.59 14.26
C SER A 223 -13.76 -1.91 13.38
N ALA A 224 -12.52 -1.82 13.88
CA ALA A 224 -11.39 -1.28 13.13
C ALA A 224 -11.08 -2.12 11.89
N ARG A 225 -11.05 -3.44 12.04
CA ARG A 225 -10.83 -4.40 10.96
C ARG A 225 -11.91 -4.29 9.89
N THR A 226 -13.19 -4.23 10.28
CA THR A 226 -14.31 -4.06 9.35
C THR A 226 -14.17 -2.80 8.51
N LEU A 227 -13.67 -1.70 9.10
CA LEU A 227 -13.37 -0.48 8.36
C LEU A 227 -12.18 -0.66 7.41
N LEU A 228 -11.09 -1.26 7.88
CA LEU A 228 -9.88 -1.50 7.08
C LEU A 228 -10.17 -2.38 5.86
N GLU A 229 -10.97 -3.43 6.01
CA GLU A 229 -11.38 -4.34 4.93
C GLU A 229 -12.20 -3.64 3.84
N GLN A 230 -12.78 -2.46 4.12
CA GLN A 230 -13.42 -1.62 3.09
C GLN A 230 -12.42 -0.79 2.26
N PHE A 231 -11.15 -0.80 2.68
CA PHE A 231 -10.00 -0.33 1.91
C PHE A 231 -9.24 -1.56 1.35
N LEU A 232 -7.94 -1.47 1.12
CA LEU A 232 -7.18 -2.57 0.52
C LEU A 232 -6.83 -3.69 1.53
N PHE A 233 -7.13 -3.52 2.82
CA PHE A 233 -6.66 -4.43 3.86
C PHE A 233 -7.32 -5.81 3.77
N PHE A 234 -6.52 -6.83 4.07
CA PHE A 234 -6.97 -8.19 4.28
C PHE A 234 -6.15 -8.83 5.38
N SER A 235 -6.79 -9.65 6.21
CA SER A 235 -6.11 -10.36 7.29
C SER A 235 -5.59 -11.70 6.78
N ARG A 236 -4.32 -11.99 7.03
CA ARG A 236 -3.78 -13.35 6.88
C ARG A 236 -3.77 -14.00 8.27
N PRO A 237 -4.18 -15.27 8.42
CA PRO A 237 -4.21 -15.94 9.72
C PRO A 237 -2.88 -15.93 10.47
N THR A 238 -1.76 -15.90 9.75
CA THR A 238 -0.41 -15.89 10.31
C THR A 238 0.15 -14.48 10.56
N ASP A 239 -0.57 -13.43 10.16
CA ASP A 239 -0.12 -12.04 10.25
C ASP A 239 -0.75 -11.34 11.47
N THR A 240 -0.01 -11.30 12.58
CA THR A 240 -0.44 -10.65 13.82
C THR A 240 -0.08 -9.17 13.91
N ARG A 241 0.54 -8.60 12.88
CA ARG A 241 1.12 -7.24 12.93
C ARG A 241 0.07 -6.16 13.10
N ALA A 242 -1.05 -6.34 12.42
CA ALA A 242 -2.20 -5.44 12.51
C ALA A 242 -2.81 -5.47 13.93
N GLU A 243 -2.91 -6.64 14.54
CA GLU A 243 -3.39 -6.81 15.93
C GLU A 243 -2.41 -6.22 16.94
N ILE A 244 -1.10 -6.37 16.74
CA ILE A 244 -0.08 -5.76 17.60
C ILE A 244 -0.21 -4.23 17.58
N LEU A 245 -0.36 -3.63 16.39
CA LEU A 245 -0.64 -2.20 16.29
C LEU A 245 -1.94 -1.82 16.98
N TRP A 246 -3.00 -2.59 16.81
CA TRP A 246 -4.27 -2.28 17.45
C TRP A 246 -4.19 -2.32 18.99
N ARG A 247 -3.46 -3.29 19.56
CA ARG A 247 -3.22 -3.34 21.02
C ARG A 247 -2.41 -2.15 21.55
N GLU A 248 -1.56 -1.53 20.73
CA GLU A 248 -0.91 -0.27 21.07
C GLU A 248 -1.91 0.90 21.07
N VAL A 249 -2.80 0.92 20.08
CA VAL A 249 -3.87 1.93 19.98
C VAL A 249 -4.84 1.84 21.15
N GLU A 250 -5.28 0.66 21.53
CA GLU A 250 -6.18 0.45 22.68
C GLU A 250 -5.55 0.97 23.98
N ARG A 251 -4.27 0.67 24.20
CA ARG A 251 -3.51 1.21 25.34
C ARG A 251 -3.44 2.73 25.32
N GLN A 252 -3.24 3.32 24.15
CA GLN A 252 -3.21 4.78 24.00
C GLN A 252 -4.58 5.42 24.21
N GLN A 253 -5.66 4.82 23.72
CA GLN A 253 -7.03 5.30 23.94
C GLN A 253 -7.41 5.28 25.42
N ALA A 254 -6.96 4.27 26.18
CA ALA A 254 -7.17 4.21 27.62
C ALA A 254 -6.48 5.34 28.41
N LEU A 255 -5.46 5.97 27.83
CA LEU A 255 -4.74 7.11 28.42
C LEU A 255 -5.33 8.46 28.02
N LEU A 256 -6.15 8.51 26.96
CA LEU A 256 -6.85 9.72 26.56
C LEU A 256 -8.01 9.98 27.53
N PRO A 257 -8.18 11.21 28.04
CA PRO A 257 -9.36 11.53 28.83
C PRO A 257 -10.61 11.24 28.00
N GLY A 258 -11.56 10.51 28.58
CA GLY A 258 -12.87 10.29 27.97
C GLY A 258 -13.55 11.63 27.65
N PRO A 259 -14.48 11.64 26.69
CA PRO A 259 -15.25 12.83 26.36
C PRO A 259 -15.98 13.42 27.57
#